data_AF-A0A838AF25-F1
#
_entry.id   AF-A0A838AF25-F1
#
_cell.length_a   1.000
_cell.length_b   1.000
_cell.length_c   1.000
_cell.angle_alpha   90.00
_cell.angle_beta   90.00
_cell.angle_gamma   90.00
#
_symmetry.space_group_name_H-M   'P 1'
#
loop_
_entity.id
_entity.type
_entity.pdbx_description
1 polymer ?
#
loop_
_entity_poly.entity_id
_entity_poly.type
_entity_poly.pdbx_seq_one_letter_code
_entity_poly.pdbx_strand_id
1 'polypeptide(L)' 'MTQNEISSIARLLDAGELALAMETLCDQLYERDIKVDADTWKILAEVGEIMGLDESEWLPLKPK' A
#
# COMPACT_ATOMS: atom_id res chain seq x y z
N MET A 1 -4.51 -8.13 8.04
CA MET A 1 -3.47 -7.35 8.74
C MET A 1 -3.73 -7.39 10.23
N THR A 2 -2.69 -7.22 11.03
CA THR A 2 -2.73 -7.13 12.49
C THR A 2 -2.82 -5.68 12.96
N GLN A 3 -3.18 -5.46 14.21
CA GLN A 3 -3.23 -4.11 14.78
C GLN A 3 -1.85 -3.43 14.78
N ASN A 4 -0.77 -4.18 14.95
CA ASN A 4 0.60 -3.63 14.97
C ASN A 4 1.01 -3.07 13.61
N GLU A 5 0.67 -3.78 12.54
CA GLU A 5 0.91 -3.37 11.15
C GLU A 5 0.09 -2.13 10.75
N ILE A 6 -1.17 -2.10 11.14
CA ILE A 6 -2.01 -0.91 10.94
C ILE A 6 -1.41 0.28 11.72
N SER A 7 -0.95 0.04 12.95
CA SER A 7 -0.34 1.08 13.77
C SER A 7 1.00 1.57 13.23
N SER A 8 1.77 0.73 12.51
CA SER A 8 3.02 1.17 11.88
C SER A 8 2.75 2.09 10.70
N ILE A 9 1.77 1.76 9.85
CA ILE A 9 1.34 2.63 8.74
C ILE A 9 0.81 3.96 9.29
N ALA A 10 -0.04 3.93 10.32
CA ALA A 10 -0.58 5.15 10.92
C ALA A 10 0.53 6.08 11.44
N ARG A 11 1.58 5.54 12.06
CA ARG A 11 2.73 6.35 12.53
C ARG A 11 3.51 6.99 11.38
N LEU A 12 3.62 6.32 10.23
CA LEU A 12 4.26 6.88 9.03
C LEU A 12 3.43 8.03 8.46
N LEU A 13 2.10 7.87 8.43
CA LEU A 13 1.18 8.95 8.05
C LEU A 13 1.31 10.16 8.99
N ASP A 14 1.34 9.93 10.31
CA ASP A 14 1.49 10.98 11.32
C ASP A 14 2.85 11.70 11.22
N ALA A 15 3.89 10.98 10.79
CA ALA A 15 5.23 11.52 10.56
C ALA A 15 5.37 12.28 9.22
N GLY A 16 4.36 12.23 8.35
CA GLY A 16 4.41 12.80 6.99
C GLY A 16 5.21 11.95 5.99
N GLU A 17 5.59 10.73 6.36
CA GLU A 17 6.33 9.77 5.54
C GLU A 17 5.37 9.02 4.60
N LEU A 18 4.68 9.75 3.73
CA LEU A 18 3.54 9.23 2.96
C LEU A 18 3.94 8.13 1.95
N ALA A 19 5.09 8.27 1.29
CA ALA A 19 5.62 7.28 0.36
C ALA A 19 5.91 5.96 1.08
N LEU A 20 6.64 6.03 2.20
CA LEU A 20 6.95 4.85 3.02
C LEU A 20 5.68 4.23 3.63
N ALA A 21 4.68 5.04 4.00
CA ALA A 21 3.39 4.52 4.47
C ALA A 21 2.68 3.69 3.39
N MET A 22 2.75 4.13 2.13
CA MET A 22 2.15 3.47 0.98
C MET A 22 2.89 2.18 0.60
N GLU A 23 4.23 2.23 0.53
CA GLU A 23 5.09 1.04 0.33
C GLU A 23 4.78 -0.01 1.41
N THR A 24 4.80 0.41 2.68
CA THR A 24 4.51 -0.48 3.83
C THR A 24 3.10 -1.10 3.74
N LEU A 25 2.10 -0.33 3.27
CA LEU A 25 0.76 -0.87 3.05
C LEU A 25 0.77 -1.95 1.97
N CYS A 26 1.42 -1.68 0.83
CA CYS A 26 1.44 -2.61 -0.29
C CYS A 26 2.17 -3.91 0.05
N ASP A 27 3.32 -3.80 0.72
CA ASP A 27 4.07 -4.94 1.25
C ASP A 27 3.19 -5.80 2.18
N GLN A 28 2.51 -5.18 3.14
CA GLN A 28 1.68 -5.91 4.09
C GLN A 28 0.46 -6.58 3.44
N LEU A 29 -0.12 -5.97 2.39
CA LEU A 29 -1.19 -6.58 1.62
C LEU A 29 -0.68 -7.80 0.85
N TYR A 30 0.51 -7.69 0.25
CA TYR A 30 1.14 -8.77 -0.51
C TYR A 30 1.58 -9.93 0.37
N GLU A 31 2.36 -9.67 1.42
CA GLU A 31 2.90 -10.68 2.34
C GLU A 31 1.80 -11.52 3.03
N ARG A 32 0.63 -10.92 3.23
CA ARG A 32 -0.51 -11.58 3.87
C ARG A 32 -1.51 -12.19 2.89
N ASP A 33 -1.22 -12.17 1.60
CA ASP A 33 -2.12 -12.62 0.53
C ASP A 33 -3.53 -11.99 0.66
N ILE A 34 -3.57 -10.70 1.03
CA ILE A 34 -4.82 -9.97 1.17
C ILE A 34 -5.24 -9.51 -0.21
N LYS A 35 -6.36 -10.08 -0.68
CA LYS A 35 -6.96 -9.69 -1.95
C LYS A 35 -7.52 -8.28 -1.86
N VAL A 36 -7.06 -7.42 -2.75
CA VAL A 36 -7.71 -6.14 -3.06
C VAL A 36 -8.65 -6.34 -4.24
N ASP A 37 -9.73 -5.56 -4.30
CA ASP A 37 -10.58 -5.50 -5.48
C ASP A 37 -10.01 -4.55 -6.55
N ALA A 38 -10.66 -4.50 -7.71
CA ALA A 38 -10.19 -3.69 -8.85
C ALA A 38 -10.20 -2.19 -8.54
N ASP A 39 -11.17 -1.72 -7.77
CA ASP A 39 -11.31 -0.31 -7.42
C ASP A 39 -10.21 0.11 -6.43
N THR A 40 -9.97 -0.71 -5.40
CA THR A 40 -8.88 -0.51 -4.44
C THR A 40 -7.53 -0.55 -5.14
N TRP A 41 -7.30 -1.52 -6.03
CA TRP A 41 -6.06 -1.60 -6.79
C TRP A 41 -5.83 -0.36 -7.66
N LYS A 42 -6.88 0.15 -8.31
CA LYS A 42 -6.80 1.38 -9.11
C LYS A 42 -6.43 2.59 -8.26
N ILE A 43 -7.00 2.70 -7.05
CA ILE A 43 -6.64 3.77 -6.10
C ILE A 43 -5.17 3.64 -5.69
N LEU A 44 -4.70 2.44 -5.37
CA LEU A 44 -3.30 2.20 -5.02
C LEU A 44 -2.37 2.62 -6.17
N ALA A 45 -2.72 2.26 -7.41
CA ALA A 45 -1.97 2.65 -8.59
C ALA A 45 -1.92 4.17 -8.79
N GLU A 46 -3.08 4.84 -8.72
CA GLU A 46 -3.16 6.30 -8.88
C GLU A 46 -2.35 7.03 -7.79
N VAL A 47 -2.46 6.60 -6.53
CA VAL A 47 -1.71 7.18 -5.42
C VAL A 47 -0.21 6.95 -5.59
N GLY A 48 0.19 5.74 -5.95
CA GLY A 48 1.59 5.40 -6.22
C GLY A 48 2.20 6.23 -7.33
N GLU A 49 1.48 6.39 -8.44
CA GLU A 49 1.88 7.26 -9.56
C GLU A 49 2.03 8.73 -9.13
N ILE A 50 1.08 9.27 -8.35
CA ILE A 50 1.14 10.64 -7.82
C ILE A 50 2.35 10.84 -6.91
N MET A 51 2.71 9.82 -6.14
CA MET A 51 3.86 9.82 -5.23
C MET A 51 5.20 9.59 -5.96
N GLY A 52 5.17 9.19 -7.23
CA GLY A 52 6.38 8.84 -7.99
C GLY A 52 7.02 7.52 -7.51
N LEU A 53 6.23 6.62 -6.94
CA LEU A 53 6.66 5.29 -6.53
C LEU A 53 6.83 4.37 -7.76
N ASP A 54 7.64 3.32 -7.62
CA ASP A 54 7.81 2.32 -8.67
C ASP A 54 6.54 1.46 -8.80
N GLU A 55 6.18 1.08 -10.02
CA GLU A 55 5.01 0.23 -10.25
C GLU A 55 5.11 -1.12 -9.53
N SER A 56 6.33 -1.58 -9.20
CA SER A 56 6.57 -2.80 -8.44
C SER A 56 5.90 -2.82 -7.08
N GLU A 57 5.59 -1.65 -6.51
CA GLU A 57 4.96 -1.52 -5.20
C GLU A 57 3.51 -2.05 -5.21
N TRP A 58 2.68 -1.67 -6.19
CA TRP A 58 1.26 -2.06 -6.24
C TRP A 58 0.90 -3.07 -7.33
N LEU A 59 1.74 -3.27 -8.34
CA LEU A 59 1.47 -4.20 -9.44
C LEU A 59 1.22 -5.66 -8.97
N PRO A 60 1.94 -6.20 -7.97
CA PRO A 60 1.69 -7.55 -7.46
C PRO A 60 0.30 -7.76 -6.85
N LEU A 61 -0.34 -6.66 -6.42
CA LEU A 61 -1.69 -6.67 -5.82
C LEU A 61 -2.80 -6.72 -6.87
N LYS A 62 -2.47 -6.69 -8.18
CA LYS A 62 -3.46 -6.65 -9.25
C LYS A 62 -4.43 -7.84 -9.15
N PRO A 63 -5.75 -7.59 -9.10
CA PRO A 63 -6.73 -8.67 -9.06
C PRO A 63 -6.64 -9.55 -10.31
N LYS A 64 -6.86 -10.86 -10.12
CA LYS A 64 -6.88 -11.85 -11.19
C LYS A 64 -8.22 -11.88 -11.92
#